data_AF-A0A026VRU7-F1
#
_entry.id   AF-A0A026VRU7-F1
#
_cell.length_a   1.000
_cell.length_b   1.000
_cell.length_c   1.000
_cell.angle_alpha   90.00
_cell.angle_beta   90.00
_cell.angle_gamma   90.00
#
_symmetry.space_group_name_H-M   'P 1'
#
loop_
_entity.id
_entity.type
_entity.pdbx_description
1 polymer ?
#
loop_
_entity_poly.entity_id
_entity_poly.type
_entity_poly.pdbx_seq_one_letter_code
_entity_poly.pdbx_strand_id
1 'polypeptide(L)'
;SSRVKFMLDVLLAIKNNNMSKIPQYDPSQIEHLKKILKNFIHKGNSVTQFNVTLEDLLEADERGKWWIVGSAWSGLKDIGKLEKSSGEQKQKYSAEILELARKQRMNTDIRRDIFCVLMTAEDYLDAFEKIHHLGLKNQQQREVIYVILNCCIQEKKFNPYYAVLAQRLCDCDRKYQVYKIYRFIK
;
A
#
# COMPACT_ATOMS: atom_id res chain seq x y z
N SER A 1 61.19 3.80 2.49
CA SER A 1 60.85 2.38 2.68
C SER A 1 59.59 2.04 1.87
N SER A 2 59.67 1.11 0.91
CA SER A 2 58.57 0.72 0.04
C SER A 2 57.35 0.20 0.80
N ARG A 3 57.57 -0.46 1.94
CA ARG A 3 56.50 -0.96 2.83
C ARG A 3 55.67 0.15 3.47
N VAL A 4 56.30 1.25 3.88
CA VAL A 4 55.59 2.39 4.48
C VAL A 4 54.73 3.10 3.45
N LYS A 5 55.25 3.23 2.21
CA LYS A 5 54.50 3.82 1.10
C LYS A 5 53.27 2.97 0.74
N PHE A 6 53.45 1.66 0.64
CA PHE A 6 52.34 0.72 0.41
C PHE A 6 51.28 0.82 1.52
N MET A 7 51.69 0.88 2.78
CA MET A 7 50.77 0.97 3.91
C MET A 7 49.97 2.29 3.90
N LEU A 8 50.62 3.40 3.55
CA LEU A 8 49.98 4.71 3.36
C LEU A 8 48.96 4.68 2.21
N ASP A 9 49.31 4.06 1.08
CA ASP A 9 48.42 3.94 -0.08
C ASP A 9 47.16 3.13 0.25
N VAL A 10 47.29 2.06 1.04
CA VAL A 10 46.15 1.27 1.54
C VAL A 10 45.29 2.07 2.52
N LEU A 11 45.89 2.82 3.45
CA LEU A 11 45.14 3.67 4.39
C LEU A 11 44.38 4.79 3.68
N LEU A 12 44.98 5.40 2.65
CA LEU A 12 44.32 6.41 1.82
C LEU A 12 43.17 5.81 0.99
N ALA A 13 43.30 4.57 0.51
CA ALA A 13 42.23 3.86 -0.18
C ALA A 13 41.03 3.61 0.75
N ILE A 14 41.27 3.20 1.99
CA ILE A 14 40.22 3.01 3.02
C ILE A 14 39.55 4.35 3.36
N LYS A 15 40.34 5.40 3.63
CA LYS A 15 39.82 6.75 3.96
C LYS A 15 38.90 7.29 2.87
N ASN A 16 39.26 7.06 1.60
CA ASN A 16 38.50 7.53 0.44
C ASN A 16 37.45 6.53 -0.04
N ASN A 17 37.17 5.47 0.73
CA ASN A 17 36.19 4.43 0.43
C ASN A 17 36.39 3.74 -0.94
N ASN A 18 37.64 3.75 -1.44
CA ASN A 18 37.99 3.21 -2.74
C ASN A 18 38.53 1.79 -2.58
N MET A 19 37.62 0.87 -2.27
CA MET A 19 37.94 -0.51 -1.91
C MET A 19 38.58 -1.31 -3.05
N SER A 20 38.47 -0.86 -4.32
CA SER A 20 39.13 -1.51 -5.47
C SER A 20 40.65 -1.30 -5.51
N LYS A 21 41.19 -0.35 -4.74
CA LYS A 21 42.63 -0.12 -4.61
C LYS A 21 43.29 -0.99 -3.53
N ILE A 22 42.49 -1.75 -2.77
CA ILE A 22 43.00 -2.64 -1.72
C ILE A 22 43.35 -3.98 -2.37
N PRO A 23 44.63 -4.40 -2.36
CA PRO A 23 45.02 -5.69 -2.92
C PRO A 23 44.36 -6.83 -2.14
N GLN A 24 43.87 -7.86 -2.85
CA GLN A 24 43.13 -9.01 -2.32
C GLN A 24 41.74 -8.69 -1.73
N TYR A 25 41.18 -7.51 -2.01
CA TYR A 25 39.79 -7.21 -1.63
C TYR A 25 38.81 -7.95 -2.55
N ASP A 26 38.01 -8.85 -1.98
CA ASP A 26 36.93 -9.55 -2.68
C ASP A 26 35.56 -8.88 -2.39
N PRO A 27 34.94 -8.20 -3.37
CA PRO A 27 33.64 -7.56 -3.19
C PRO A 27 32.46 -8.56 -3.09
N SER A 28 32.66 -9.82 -3.48
CA SER A 28 31.58 -10.81 -3.63
C SER A 28 30.80 -11.07 -2.33
N GLN A 29 31.50 -11.10 -1.18
CA GLN A 29 30.87 -11.37 0.11
C GLN A 29 29.93 -10.24 0.54
N ILE A 30 30.34 -8.99 0.32
CA ILE A 30 29.53 -7.81 0.65
C ILE A 30 28.33 -7.71 -0.29
N GLU A 31 28.50 -8.04 -1.57
CA GLU A 31 27.40 -8.10 -2.53
C GLU A 31 26.37 -9.18 -2.17
N HIS A 32 26.84 -10.37 -1.78
CA HIS A 32 25.98 -11.45 -1.30
C HIS A 32 25.20 -11.06 -0.04
N LEU A 33 25.87 -10.48 0.96
CA LEU A 33 25.23 -9.97 2.17
C LEU A 33 24.22 -8.86 1.88
N LYS A 34 24.55 -7.93 0.98
CA LYS A 34 23.61 -6.89 0.51
C LYS A 34 22.40 -7.49 -0.18
N LYS A 35 22.56 -8.54 -0.98
CA LYS A 35 21.44 -9.24 -1.66
C LYS A 35 20.51 -9.90 -0.65
N ILE A 36 21.06 -10.56 0.37
CA ILE A 36 20.30 -11.15 1.48
C ILE A 36 19.55 -10.06 2.26
N LEU A 37 20.25 -8.99 2.67
CA LEU A 37 19.64 -7.87 3.38
C LEU A 37 18.53 -7.19 2.56
N LYS A 38 18.71 -7.04 1.25
CA LYS A 38 17.70 -6.46 0.36
C LYS A 38 16.42 -7.30 0.30
N ASN A 39 16.53 -8.62 0.43
CA ASN A 39 15.36 -9.51 0.51
C ASN A 39 14.63 -9.36 1.85
N PHE A 40 15.36 -9.20 2.97
CA PHE A 40 14.76 -8.97 4.29
C PHE A 40 14.18 -7.56 4.47
N ILE A 41 14.79 -6.56 3.84
CA ILE A 41 14.33 -5.16 3.88
C ILE A 41 13.22 -4.92 2.85
N HIS A 42 12.98 -5.85 1.91
CA HIS A 42 11.82 -5.76 1.05
C HIS A 42 10.57 -5.74 1.92
N LYS A 43 9.78 -4.67 1.80
CA LYS A 43 8.44 -4.54 2.40
C LYS A 43 7.50 -5.51 1.66
N GLY A 44 7.72 -6.81 1.88
CA GLY A 44 7.17 -7.89 1.07
C GLY A 44 6.19 -8.79 1.79
N ASN A 45 5.97 -8.61 3.10
CA ASN A 45 4.78 -9.15 3.75
C ASN A 45 3.67 -8.10 3.69
N SER A 46 3.30 -7.68 2.47
CA SER A 46 1.90 -7.31 2.29
C SER A 46 1.17 -8.62 2.47
N VAL A 47 0.40 -8.76 3.55
CA VAL A 47 -0.58 -9.85 3.67
C VAL A 47 -1.44 -9.75 2.41
N THR A 48 -1.16 -10.58 1.42
CA THR A 48 -2.00 -10.67 0.24
C THR A 48 -3.27 -11.29 0.74
N GLN A 49 -4.33 -10.48 0.80
CA GLN A 49 -5.64 -10.98 1.16
C GLN A 49 -5.98 -12.12 0.20
N PHE A 50 -6.37 -13.24 0.78
CA PHE A 50 -6.71 -14.43 0.03
C PHE A 50 -8.08 -14.21 -0.60
N ASN A 51 -8.10 -13.86 -1.90
CA ASN A 51 -9.33 -13.59 -2.63
C ASN A 51 -10.00 -14.90 -3.03
N VAL A 52 -10.76 -15.49 -2.10
CA VAL A 52 -11.66 -16.63 -2.37
C VAL A 52 -13.04 -16.07 -2.62
N THR A 53 -13.61 -16.38 -3.78
CA THR A 53 -15.01 -16.09 -4.01
C THR A 53 -15.89 -17.16 -3.37
N LEU A 54 -17.13 -16.82 -3.03
CA LEU A 54 -18.09 -17.81 -2.49
C LEU A 54 -18.29 -18.99 -3.45
N GLU A 55 -18.24 -18.71 -4.77
CA GLU A 55 -18.32 -19.73 -5.81
C GLU A 55 -17.16 -20.73 -5.72
N ASP A 56 -15.93 -20.23 -5.52
CA ASP A 56 -14.74 -21.08 -5.35
C ASP A 56 -14.85 -21.98 -4.10
N LEU A 57 -15.53 -21.51 -3.04
CA LEU A 57 -15.75 -22.29 -1.83
C LEU A 57 -16.82 -23.38 -2.06
N LEU A 58 -17.88 -23.05 -2.80
CA LEU A 58 -18.96 -23.97 -3.13
C LEU A 58 -18.49 -25.10 -4.04
N GLU A 59 -17.63 -24.78 -5.00
CA GLU A 59 -17.10 -25.72 -6.00
C GLU A 59 -15.78 -26.38 -5.57
N ALA A 60 -15.35 -26.20 -4.32
CA ALA A 60 -14.06 -26.70 -3.82
C ALA A 60 -13.91 -28.23 -3.91
N ASP A 61 -15.02 -28.98 -3.76
CA ASP A 61 -15.04 -30.44 -3.87
C ASP A 61 -14.94 -30.93 -5.32
N GLU A 62 -15.39 -30.12 -6.29
CA GLU A 62 -15.36 -30.47 -7.72
C GLU A 62 -14.07 -30.01 -8.40
N ARG A 63 -13.60 -28.79 -8.08
CA ARG A 63 -12.46 -28.12 -8.74
C ARG A 63 -11.15 -28.31 -7.99
N GLY A 64 -11.21 -28.76 -6.75
CA GLY A 64 -10.07 -28.87 -5.86
C GLY A 64 -9.63 -27.51 -5.31
N LYS A 65 -8.89 -27.53 -4.21
CA LYS A 65 -8.40 -26.33 -3.52
C LYS A 65 -7.09 -25.87 -4.13
N TRP A 66 -7.15 -25.12 -5.24
CA TRP A 66 -5.97 -24.67 -6.00
C TRP A 66 -4.99 -23.82 -5.17
N TRP A 67 -5.48 -23.19 -4.12
CA TRP A 67 -4.71 -22.38 -3.18
C TRP A 67 -3.92 -23.18 -2.14
N ILE A 68 -4.08 -24.50 -2.10
CA ILE A 68 -3.29 -25.39 -1.25
C ILE A 68 -2.17 -25.97 -2.10
N VAL A 69 -0.91 -25.66 -1.72
CA VAL A 69 0.28 -26.17 -2.39
C VAL A 69 0.25 -27.70 -2.39
N GLY A 70 0.20 -28.32 -3.57
CA GLY A 70 0.18 -29.78 -3.73
C GLY A 70 -1.20 -30.41 -4.02
N SER A 71 -2.28 -29.62 -4.12
CA SER A 71 -3.57 -30.11 -4.61
C SER A 71 -3.68 -30.05 -6.13
N ALA A 72 -4.28 -31.07 -6.76
CA ALA A 72 -4.45 -31.16 -8.21
C ALA A 72 -5.52 -30.17 -8.69
N TRP A 73 -5.11 -29.14 -9.44
CA TRP A 73 -6.02 -28.17 -10.05
C TRP A 73 -6.47 -28.65 -11.44
N SER A 74 -7.78 -28.88 -11.62
CA SER A 74 -8.39 -29.24 -12.91
C SER A 74 -8.78 -27.97 -13.68
N GLY A 75 -7.79 -27.26 -14.22
CA GLY A 75 -7.96 -25.93 -14.82
C GLY A 75 -8.39 -25.93 -16.28
N LEU A 76 -9.63 -26.33 -16.62
CA LEU A 76 -10.06 -26.33 -18.03
C LEU A 76 -11.46 -25.78 -18.38
N LYS A 77 -12.28 -25.32 -17.43
CA LYS A 77 -13.66 -24.85 -17.74
C LYS A 77 -13.87 -23.33 -17.72
N ASP A 78 -13.04 -22.54 -17.05
CA ASP A 78 -13.38 -21.14 -16.72
C ASP A 78 -12.55 -20.04 -17.39
N ILE A 79 -11.56 -20.38 -18.22
CA ILE A 79 -10.78 -19.37 -18.96
C ILE A 79 -11.69 -18.50 -19.86
N GLY A 80 -12.82 -19.05 -20.35
CA GLY A 80 -13.80 -18.32 -21.15
C GLY A 80 -14.79 -17.44 -20.37
N LYS A 81 -14.88 -17.57 -19.03
CA LYS A 81 -15.84 -16.82 -18.20
C LYS A 81 -15.20 -15.61 -17.50
N LEU A 82 -13.89 -15.66 -17.24
CA LEU A 82 -13.14 -14.59 -16.58
C LEU A 82 -13.05 -13.29 -17.42
N GLU A 83 -13.12 -13.37 -18.75
CA GLU A 83 -13.07 -12.18 -19.62
C GLU A 83 -14.41 -11.43 -19.76
N LYS A 84 -15.51 -11.92 -19.16
CA LYS A 84 -16.85 -11.32 -19.30
C LYS A 84 -17.36 -10.58 -18.06
N SER A 85 -16.48 -10.18 -17.14
CA SER A 85 -16.85 -9.40 -15.94
C SER A 85 -16.32 -7.96 -15.93
N SER A 86 -15.83 -7.45 -17.05
CA SER A 86 -15.52 -6.03 -17.25
C SER A 86 -16.66 -5.36 -18.00
N GLY A 87 -17.72 -4.94 -17.30
CA GLY A 87 -18.81 -4.22 -18.00
C GLY A 87 -20.07 -3.82 -17.24
N GLU A 88 -20.26 -4.16 -15.97
CA GLU A 88 -21.39 -3.63 -15.20
C GLU A 88 -20.89 -2.76 -14.05
N GLN A 89 -20.78 -1.46 -14.30
CA GLN A 89 -20.75 -0.43 -13.25
C GLN A 89 -22.11 -0.42 -12.55
N LYS A 90 -22.39 -1.42 -11.70
CA LYS A 90 -23.36 -1.22 -10.61
C LYS A 90 -22.86 -0.01 -9.84
N GLN A 91 -23.69 1.02 -9.73
CA GLN A 91 -23.39 2.19 -8.91
C GLN A 91 -23.00 1.70 -7.52
N LYS A 92 -21.70 1.77 -7.19
CA LYS A 92 -21.16 1.26 -5.92
C LYS A 92 -21.74 2.01 -4.71
N TYR A 93 -22.34 3.18 -4.96
CA TYR A 93 -22.82 4.12 -3.95
C TYR A 93 -24.15 4.72 -4.39
N SER A 94 -24.97 5.14 -3.43
CA SER A 94 -26.28 5.75 -3.68
C SER A 94 -26.15 7.07 -4.46
N ALA A 95 -27.16 7.41 -5.26
CA ALA A 95 -27.17 8.62 -6.07
C ALA A 95 -27.03 9.91 -5.22
N GLU A 96 -27.59 9.91 -4.01
CA GLU A 96 -27.53 11.03 -3.07
C GLU A 96 -26.09 11.33 -2.62
N ILE A 97 -25.32 10.29 -2.28
CA ILE A 97 -23.92 10.45 -1.86
C ILE A 97 -23.05 10.93 -3.03
N LEU A 98 -23.33 10.48 -4.24
CA LEU A 98 -22.64 10.96 -5.44
C LEU A 98 -22.94 12.44 -5.73
N GLU A 99 -24.16 12.92 -5.46
CA GLU A 99 -24.48 14.34 -5.55
C GLU A 99 -23.77 15.18 -4.47
N LEU A 100 -23.70 14.68 -3.24
CA LEU A 100 -22.92 15.31 -2.18
C LEU A 100 -21.45 15.42 -2.56
N ALA A 101 -20.86 14.37 -3.16
CA ALA A 101 -19.49 14.40 -3.64
C ALA A 101 -19.25 15.50 -4.68
N ARG A 102 -20.22 15.72 -5.60
CA ARG A 102 -20.16 16.82 -6.57
C ARG A 102 -20.25 18.19 -5.89
N LYS A 103 -21.14 18.36 -4.90
CA LYS A 103 -21.26 19.59 -4.11
C LYS A 103 -19.96 19.92 -3.37
N GLN A 104 -19.26 18.90 -2.87
CA GLN A 104 -17.97 19.05 -2.20
C GLN A 104 -16.77 19.17 -3.16
N ARG A 105 -16.99 19.38 -4.47
CA ARG A 105 -15.95 19.57 -5.49
C ARG A 105 -14.97 18.39 -5.63
N MET A 106 -15.46 17.17 -5.45
CA MET A 106 -14.67 15.95 -5.69
C MET A 106 -14.62 15.64 -7.19
N ASN A 107 -13.64 16.22 -7.89
CA ASN A 107 -13.56 16.17 -9.36
C ASN A 107 -12.96 14.85 -9.91
N THR A 108 -12.15 14.14 -9.13
CA THR A 108 -11.49 12.90 -9.57
C THR A 108 -12.21 11.68 -9.02
N ASP A 109 -12.23 10.57 -9.78
CA ASP A 109 -12.81 9.29 -9.35
C ASP A 109 -12.33 8.84 -7.97
N ILE A 110 -11.02 8.92 -7.75
CA ILE A 110 -10.38 8.52 -6.49
C ILE A 110 -10.93 9.33 -5.31
N ARG A 111 -11.01 10.67 -5.44
CA ARG A 111 -11.59 11.54 -4.40
C ARG A 111 -13.07 11.24 -4.16
N ARG A 112 -13.83 10.92 -5.21
CA ARG A 112 -15.24 10.53 -5.09
C ARG A 112 -15.38 9.21 -4.35
N ASP A 113 -14.58 8.21 -4.68
CA ASP A 113 -14.59 6.91 -4.01
C ASP A 113 -14.22 7.04 -2.53
N ILE A 114 -13.15 7.78 -2.21
CA ILE A 114 -12.75 8.05 -0.81
C ILE A 114 -13.88 8.77 -0.08
N PHE A 115 -14.47 9.81 -0.68
CA PHE A 115 -15.58 10.54 -0.07
C PHE A 115 -16.79 9.64 0.18
N CYS A 116 -17.15 8.80 -0.78
CA CYS A 116 -18.27 7.87 -0.62
C CYS A 116 -18.00 6.88 0.50
N VAL A 117 -16.79 6.32 0.59
CA VAL A 117 -16.40 5.45 1.71
C VAL A 117 -16.51 6.18 3.04
N LEU A 118 -16.02 7.42 3.14
CA LEU A 118 -16.08 8.20 4.38
C LEU A 118 -17.50 8.50 4.85
N MET A 119 -18.43 8.71 3.92
CA MET A 119 -19.84 9.04 4.21
C MET A 119 -20.72 7.79 4.43
N THR A 120 -20.30 6.63 3.91
CA THR A 120 -21.03 5.36 4.07
C THR A 120 -20.48 4.45 5.16
N ALA A 121 -19.32 4.77 5.73
CA ALA A 121 -18.74 3.99 6.81
C ALA A 121 -19.54 4.14 8.10
N GLU A 122 -19.69 3.05 8.84
CA GLU A 122 -20.38 3.04 10.14
C GLU A 122 -19.49 3.57 11.26
N ASP A 123 -18.19 3.23 11.23
CA ASP A 123 -17.19 3.62 12.23
C ASP A 123 -15.82 3.86 11.58
N TYR A 124 -14.88 4.46 12.33
CA TYR A 124 -13.55 4.80 11.83
C TYR A 124 -12.74 3.56 11.41
N LEU A 125 -12.98 2.39 12.04
CA LEU A 125 -12.33 1.14 11.66
C LEU A 125 -12.84 0.62 10.31
N ASP A 126 -14.17 0.65 10.11
CA ASP A 126 -14.81 0.27 8.85
C ASP A 126 -14.35 1.21 7.70
N ALA A 127 -14.30 2.51 7.96
CA ALA A 127 -13.76 3.49 7.03
C ALA A 127 -12.30 3.21 6.67
N PHE A 128 -11.47 2.90 7.67
CA PHE A 128 -10.06 2.57 7.48
C PHE A 128 -9.88 1.33 6.61
N GLU A 129 -10.63 0.26 6.89
CA GLU A 129 -10.57 -1.00 6.15
C GLU A 129 -11.02 -0.82 4.69
N LYS A 130 -12.17 -0.14 4.48
CA LYS A 130 -12.67 0.19 3.13
C LYS A 130 -11.69 1.06 2.34
N ILE A 131 -11.06 2.06 2.97
CA ILE A 131 -10.02 2.88 2.33
C ILE A 131 -8.79 2.03 1.98
N HIS A 132 -8.41 1.09 2.83
CA HIS A 132 -7.29 0.18 2.57
C HIS A 132 -7.59 -0.74 1.38
N HIS A 133 -8.82 -1.25 1.27
CA HIS A 133 -9.28 -2.08 0.16
C HIS A 133 -9.32 -1.36 -1.19
N LEU A 134 -9.37 -0.02 -1.22
CA LEU A 134 -9.24 0.73 -2.47
C LEU A 134 -7.86 0.56 -3.14
N GLY A 135 -6.85 0.05 -2.43
CA GLY A 135 -5.55 -0.29 -3.03
C GLY A 135 -4.78 0.91 -3.58
N LEU A 136 -5.00 2.10 -3.01
CA LEU A 136 -4.47 3.37 -3.50
C LEU A 136 -2.93 3.38 -3.45
N LYS A 137 -2.30 3.87 -4.53
CA LYS A 137 -0.83 3.89 -4.67
C LYS A 137 -0.25 5.29 -4.50
N ASN A 138 0.79 5.42 -3.68
CA ASN A 138 1.70 6.57 -3.57
C ASN A 138 1.00 7.95 -3.55
N GLN A 139 0.86 8.61 -4.71
CA GLN A 139 0.23 9.94 -4.81
C GLN A 139 -1.25 9.89 -4.42
N GLN A 140 -1.97 8.81 -4.79
CA GLN A 140 -3.39 8.63 -4.48
C GLN A 140 -3.63 8.50 -2.97
N GLN A 141 -2.67 7.94 -2.23
CA GLN A 141 -2.76 7.84 -0.77
C GLN A 141 -2.77 9.23 -0.12
N ARG A 142 -2.14 10.24 -0.74
CA ARG A 142 -2.16 11.61 -0.22
C ARG A 142 -3.54 12.23 -0.35
N GLU A 143 -4.27 11.90 -1.43
CA GLU A 143 -5.63 12.37 -1.65
C GLU A 143 -6.58 11.95 -0.52
N VAL A 144 -6.34 10.81 0.13
CA VAL A 144 -7.11 10.36 1.30
C VAL A 144 -7.11 11.44 2.39
N ILE A 145 -5.93 11.96 2.74
CA ILE A 145 -5.79 12.98 3.78
C ILE A 145 -6.45 14.29 3.35
N TYR A 146 -6.26 14.70 2.09
CA TYR A 146 -6.89 15.92 1.58
C TYR A 146 -8.41 15.84 1.62
N VAL A 147 -9.00 14.70 1.27
CA VAL A 147 -10.45 14.50 1.33
C VAL A 147 -10.93 14.52 2.77
N ILE A 148 -10.27 13.80 3.70
CA ILE A 148 -10.61 13.82 5.13
C ILE A 148 -10.60 15.25 5.68
N LEU A 149 -9.55 16.02 5.38
CA LEU A 149 -9.43 17.40 5.85
C LEU A 149 -10.51 18.30 5.24
N ASN A 150 -10.76 18.19 3.94
CA ASN A 150 -11.78 18.98 3.27
C ASN A 150 -13.18 18.70 3.85
N CYS A 151 -13.49 17.43 4.12
CA CYS A 151 -14.74 17.05 4.79
C CYS A 151 -14.81 17.66 6.21
N CYS A 152 -13.73 17.55 6.99
CA CYS A 152 -13.65 18.09 8.34
C CYS A 152 -13.85 19.62 8.40
N ILE A 153 -13.37 20.37 7.40
CA ILE A 153 -13.53 21.84 7.33
C ILE A 153 -14.96 22.22 6.92
N GLN A 154 -15.63 21.39 6.14
CA GLN A 154 -16.97 21.67 5.63
C GLN A 154 -18.08 21.34 6.63
N GLU A 155 -17.79 20.52 7.65
CA GLU A 155 -18.74 20.23 8.71
C GLU A 155 -18.95 21.42 9.64
N LYS A 156 -20.21 21.62 10.06
CA LYS A 156 -20.59 22.72 10.96
C LYS A 156 -20.05 22.56 12.39
N LYS A 157 -19.88 21.32 12.83
CA LYS A 157 -19.36 20.95 14.14
C LYS A 157 -18.26 19.92 13.93
N PHE A 158 -17.17 20.06 14.66
CA PHE A 158 -16.06 19.12 14.58
C PHE A 158 -16.50 17.72 15.03
N ASN A 159 -16.35 16.74 14.15
CA ASN A 159 -16.58 15.34 14.45
C ASN A 159 -15.26 14.62 14.80
N PRO A 160 -15.11 14.06 16.02
CA PRO A 160 -13.91 13.32 16.43
C PRO A 160 -13.56 12.11 15.54
N TYR A 161 -14.54 11.56 14.82
CA TYR A 161 -14.36 10.46 13.87
C TYR A 161 -13.17 10.68 12.91
N TYR A 162 -13.08 11.87 12.31
CA TYR A 162 -12.02 12.18 11.34
C TYR A 162 -10.63 12.24 11.98
N ALA A 163 -10.53 12.69 13.22
CA ALA A 163 -9.25 12.75 13.94
C ALA A 163 -8.73 11.36 14.27
N VAL A 164 -9.60 10.47 14.77
CA VAL A 164 -9.23 9.09 15.09
C VAL A 164 -8.87 8.32 13.82
N LEU A 165 -9.64 8.47 12.74
CA LEU A 165 -9.33 7.88 11.44
C LEU A 165 -7.97 8.34 10.90
N ALA A 166 -7.71 9.65 10.93
CA ALA A 166 -6.46 10.23 10.47
C ALA A 166 -5.25 9.76 11.29
N GLN A 167 -5.42 9.61 12.61
CA GLN A 167 -4.40 9.06 13.49
C GLN A 167 -4.07 7.61 13.12
N ARG A 168 -5.09 6.75 12.96
CA ARG A 168 -4.90 5.35 12.55
C ARG A 168 -4.19 5.22 11.21
N LEU A 169 -4.55 6.05 10.23
CA LEU A 169 -3.86 6.10 8.93
C LEU A 169 -2.38 6.48 9.07
N CYS A 170 -2.06 7.43 9.95
CA CYS A 170 -0.67 7.84 10.22
C CYS A 170 0.15 6.73 10.90
N ASP A 171 -0.47 5.92 11.75
CA ASP A 171 0.21 4.83 12.45
C ASP A 171 0.56 3.66 11.51
N CYS A 172 -0.26 3.41 10.48
CA CYS A 172 -0.07 2.30 9.55
C CYS A 172 0.99 2.54 8.46
N ASP A 173 1.08 3.75 7.87
CA ASP A 173 2.13 4.06 6.90
C ASP A 173 2.69 5.47 7.08
N ARG A 174 4.03 5.55 7.11
CA ARG A 174 4.79 6.81 7.23
C ARG A 174 4.49 7.78 6.09
N LYS A 175 3.97 7.28 4.95
CA LYS A 175 3.52 8.11 3.83
C LYS A 175 2.36 9.04 4.20
N TYR A 176 1.47 8.59 5.09
CA TYR A 176 0.39 9.43 5.61
C TYR A 176 0.92 10.47 6.61
N GLN A 177 2.01 10.18 7.31
CA GLN A 177 2.64 11.09 8.30
C GLN A 177 3.28 12.35 7.69
N VAL A 178 3.62 12.35 6.39
CA VAL A 178 4.24 13.52 5.74
C VAL A 178 3.31 14.72 5.78
N TYR A 179 1.99 14.48 5.78
CA TYR A 179 1.01 15.49 6.11
C TYR A 179 0.74 15.41 7.62
N LYS A 180 1.61 16.02 8.44
CA LYS A 180 1.38 16.14 9.88
C LYS A 180 0.15 17.03 10.14
N ILE A 181 -1.03 16.42 10.04
CA ILE A 181 -2.32 16.95 10.52
C ILE A 181 -2.20 17.35 12.01
N TYR A 182 -1.28 16.72 12.73
CA TYR A 182 -0.89 17.03 14.12
C TYR A 182 -0.58 18.50 14.42
N ARG A 183 -0.26 19.36 13.43
CA ARG A 183 -0.07 20.79 13.69
C ARG A 183 -1.37 21.61 13.71
N PHE A 184 -2.47 21.05 13.21
CA PHE A 184 -3.77 21.73 13.13
C PHE A 184 -4.78 21.27 14.19
N ILE A 185 -4.61 20.07 14.75
CA ILE A 185 -5.56 19.46 15.72
C ILE A 185 -5.13 19.66 17.19
N LYS A 186 -3.96 20.23 17.45
CA LYS A 186 -3.46 20.50 18.81
C LYS A 186 -3.45 21.99 19.12
#